data_AF-A0A5S9MI34-F1
#
_entry.id   AF-A0A5S9MI34-F1
#
_cell.length_a   1.000
_cell.length_b   1.000
_cell.length_c   1.000
_cell.angle_alpha   90.00
_cell.angle_beta   90.00
_cell.angle_gamma   90.00
#
_symmetry.space_group_name_H-M   'P 1'
#
loop_
_entity.id
_entity.type
_entity.pdbx_description
1 polymer ?
#
loop_
_entity_poly.entity_id
_entity_poly.type
_entity_poly.pdbx_seq_one_letter_code
_entity_poly.pdbx_strand_id
1 'polypeptide(L)' 'MAKILLITFPAEGHVNPMLGMIKAWADRGDEVHAVTTVHL' A
#
# COMPACT_ATOMS: atom_id res chain seq x y z
N MET A 1 8.99 -4.08 -14.24
CA MET A 1 8.21 -4.57 -13.08
C MET A 1 9.06 -4.34 -11.84
N ALA A 2 8.68 -3.35 -11.05
CA ALA A 2 9.28 -3.12 -9.74
C ALA A 2 8.59 -3.99 -8.68
N LYS A 3 9.33 -4.35 -7.63
CA LYS A 3 8.77 -4.93 -6.40
C LYS A 3 8.73 -3.84 -5.34
N ILE A 4 7.54 -3.53 -4.85
CA ILE A 4 7.29 -2.41 -3.95
C ILE A 4 6.81 -2.95 -2.61
N LEU A 5 7.56 -2.66 -1.55
CA LEU A 5 7.13 -2.86 -0.17
C LEU A 5 6.56 -1.56 0.36
N LEU A 6 5.29 -1.57 0.74
CA LEU A 6 4.63 -0.44 1.38
C LEU A 6 4.39 -0.77 2.87
N ILE A 7 4.93 0.08 3.74
CA ILE A 7 4.69 0.03 5.18
C ILE A 7 3.94 1.30 5.56
N THR A 8 2.73 1.15 6.09
CA THR A 8 1.89 2.27 6.51
C THR A 8 1.54 2.18 8.00
N PHE A 9 1.25 3.32 8.61
CA PHE A 9 0.70 3.36 9.96
C PHE A 9 -0.75 2.84 9.95
N PRO A 10 -1.17 1.98 10.91
CA PRO A 10 -2.46 1.30 10.88
C PRO A 10 -3.63 2.19 11.34
N ALA A 11 -3.83 3.33 10.69
CA ALA A 11 -4.98 4.20 10.91
C ALA A 11 -5.63 4.63 9.60
N GLU A 12 -6.92 4.91 9.63
CA GLU A 12 -7.71 5.23 8.43
C GLU A 12 -7.11 6.38 7.62
N GLY A 13 -6.68 7.44 8.31
CA GLY A 13 -6.02 8.61 7.71
C GLY A 13 -4.65 8.34 7.09
N HIS A 14 -4.10 7.14 7.27
CA HIS A 14 -2.82 6.70 6.69
C HIS A 14 -3.01 5.56 5.68
N VAL A 15 -4.02 4.71 5.82
CA VAL A 15 -4.30 3.61 4.87
C VAL A 15 -5.02 4.11 3.62
N ASN A 16 -6.11 4.87 3.79
CA ASN A 16 -6.94 5.32 2.66
C ASN A 16 -6.16 6.13 1.61
N PRO A 17 -5.26 7.07 1.99
CA PRO A 17 -4.46 7.81 1.02
C PRO A 17 -3.54 6.91 0.18
N MET A 18 -3.10 5.76 0.72
CA MET A 18 -2.17 4.87 0.02
C MET A 18 -2.86 3.99 -1.03
N LEU A 19 -4.17 3.76 -0.92
CA LEU A 19 -4.91 2.89 -1.84
C LEU A 19 -4.83 3.36 -3.30
N GLY A 20 -4.88 4.68 -3.53
CA GLY A 20 -4.74 5.27 -4.86
C GLY A 20 -3.37 5.00 -5.48
N MET A 21 -2.29 5.12 -4.69
CA MET A 21 -0.93 4.84 -5.14
C MET A 21 -0.73 3.34 -5.41
N ILE A 22 -1.21 2.47 -4.51
CA ILE A 22 -1.17 1.01 -4.67
C ILE A 22 -1.85 0.62 -5.99
N LYS A 23 -3.05 1.16 -6.25
CA LYS A 23 -3.78 0.91 -7.48
C LYS A 23 -2.99 1.37 -8.71
N ALA A 24 -2.42 2.57 -8.69
CA ALA A 24 -1.64 3.09 -9.81
C ALA A 24 -0.42 2.22 -10.13
N TRP A 25 0.27 1.68 -9.11
CA TRP A 25 1.39 0.75 -9.31
C TRP A 25 0.92 -0.62 -9.82
N ALA A 26 -0.16 -1.15 -9.26
CA ALA A 26 -0.73 -2.42 -9.72
C ALA A 26 -1.21 -2.34 -11.18
N ASP A 27 -1.89 -1.25 -11.56
CA ASP A 27 -2.36 -1.02 -12.94
C ASP A 27 -1.19 -0.88 -13.94
N ARG A 28 -0.03 -0.39 -13.48
CA ARG A 28 1.21 -0.34 -14.27
C ARG A 28 1.89 -1.71 -14.42
N GLY A 29 1.43 -2.72 -13.69
CA GLY A 29 2.00 -4.07 -13.68
C GLY A 29 3.16 -4.25 -12.70
N ASP A 30 3.27 -3.41 -11.66
CA ASP A 30 4.23 -3.62 -10.57
C ASP A 30 3.68 -4.56 -9.49
N GLU A 31 4.58 -5.25 -8.80
CA GLU A 31 4.24 -6.16 -7.70
C GLU A 31 4.27 -5.39 -6.37
N VAL A 32 3.10 -5.17 -5.75
CA VAL A 32 2.96 -4.35 -4.54
C VAL A 32 2.59 -5.21 -3.33
N HIS A 33 3.41 -5.15 -2.29
CA HIS A 33 3.19 -5.79 -1.00
C HIS A 33 2.89 -4.72 0.03
N ALA A 34 1.63 -4.60 0.46
CA ALA A 34 1.22 -3.70 1.53
C ALA A 34 1.24 -4.45 2.86
N VAL A 35 2.07 -4.00 3.80
CA VAL A 35 2.19 -4.56 5.14
C VAL A 35 1.72 -3.52 6.14
N THR A 36 0.79 -3.92 7.00
CA THR A 36 0.30 -3.12 8.12
C THR A 36 0.26 -3.99 9.37
N THR A 37 0.32 -3.37 10.53
CA THR A 37 0.11 -4.06 11.81
C THR A 37 -1.37 -4.04 12.17
N VAL A 38 -1.83 -5.02 12.95
CA VAL A 38 -3.15 -4.93 13.57
C VAL A 38 -3.15 -3.80 14.60
N HIS A 39 -4.11 -2.89 14.52
CA HIS A 39 -4.45 -2.01 15.64
C HIS A 39 -5.41 -2.80 16.54
N LEU A 40 -5.04 -3.00 17.81
CA LEU A 40 -5.92 -3.57 18.83
C LEU A 40 -6.93 -2.53 19.30
#